data_AF-A0A7S2LQV4-F1
#
_entry.id   AF-A0A7S2LQV4-F1
#
_cell.length_a   1.000
_cell.length_b   1.000
_cell.length_c   1.000
_cell.angle_alpha   90.00
_cell.angle_beta   90.00
_cell.angle_gamma   90.00
#
_symmetry.space_group_name_H-M   'P 1'
#
loop_
_entity.id
_entity.type
_entity.pdbx_description
1 polymer ?
#
loop_
_entity_poly.entity_id
_entity_poly.type
_entity_poly.pdbx_seq_one_letter_code
_entity_poly.pdbx_strand_id
1 'polypeptide(L)'
;QASYGFSADVYALGVVLAELLVPTRTQMERAQLLEGLRAGRQPRRAEAACAGAGEVVFKMTSLDPNSRPTARELALILRQRSLQRAWPALEGPRAVGDMGDACVGGSCGFNAL
;
A
#
# COMPACT_ATOMS: atom_id res chain seq x y z
N GLN A 1 3.00 18.57 -22.75
CA GLN A 1 1.75 18.62 -21.97
C GLN A 1 1.48 17.20 -21.49
N ALA A 2 1.64 16.94 -20.19
CA ALA A 2 1.40 15.60 -19.64
C ALA A 2 -0.11 15.37 -19.64
N SER A 3 -0.58 14.44 -20.47
CA SER A 3 -1.94 13.91 -20.36
C SER A 3 -2.07 13.33 -18.95
N TYR A 4 -2.68 14.08 -18.04
CA TYR A 4 -2.99 13.62 -16.69
C TYR A 4 -4.07 12.55 -16.84
N GLY A 5 -3.64 11.30 -16.90
CA GLY A 5 -4.50 10.13 -16.96
C GLY A 5 -4.29 9.26 -15.73
N PHE A 6 -5.07 8.18 -15.66
CA PHE A 6 -5.01 7.15 -14.62
C PHE A 6 -3.57 6.65 -14.30
N SER A 7 -2.65 6.66 -15.27
CA SER A 7 -1.24 6.29 -15.09
C SER A 7 -0.42 7.30 -14.28
N ALA A 8 -0.84 8.57 -14.20
CA ALA A 8 -0.22 9.57 -13.33
C ALA A 8 -0.51 9.29 -11.85
N ASP A 9 -1.73 8.86 -11.53
CA ASP A 9 -2.10 8.46 -10.17
C ASP A 9 -1.30 7.24 -9.71
N VAL A 10 -1.12 6.26 -10.60
CA VAL A 10 -0.27 5.07 -10.33
C VAL A 10 1.18 5.49 -10.04
N TYR A 11 1.71 6.46 -10.77
CA TYR A 11 3.05 6.99 -10.50
C TYR A 11 3.13 7.66 -9.13
N ALA A 12 2.16 8.51 -8.80
CA ALA A 12 2.09 9.18 -7.49
C ALA A 12 1.98 8.17 -6.35
N LEU A 13 1.14 7.13 -6.50
CA LEU A 13 1.05 6.02 -5.56
C LEU A 13 2.38 5.27 -5.41
N GLY A 14 3.14 5.12 -6.49
CA GLY A 14 4.45 4.45 -6.46
C GLY A 14 5.47 5.24 -5.64
N VAL A 15 5.44 6.57 -5.77
CA VAL A 15 6.25 7.48 -4.96
C VAL A 15 5.87 7.38 -3.47
N VAL A 16 4.58 7.45 -3.15
CA VAL A 16 4.10 7.32 -1.76
C VAL A 16 4.49 5.95 -1.17
N LEU A 17 4.32 4.88 -1.93
CA LEU A 17 4.72 3.53 -1.51
C LEU A 17 6.24 3.45 -1.26
N ALA A 18 7.06 4.10 -2.07
CA ALA A 18 8.51 4.16 -1.86
C ALA A 18 8.87 4.84 -0.54
N GLU A 19 8.22 5.97 -0.22
CA GLU A 19 8.42 6.69 1.04
C GLU A 19 7.99 5.86 2.26
N LEU A 20 6.90 5.11 2.14
CA LEU A 20 6.43 4.20 3.21
C LEU A 20 7.39 3.03 3.45
N LEU A 21 8.03 2.51 2.39
CA LEU A 21 8.95 1.37 2.48
C LEU A 21 10.37 1.78 2.89
N VAL A 22 10.80 3.00 2.54
CA VAL A 22 12.15 3.51 2.80
C VAL A 22 12.04 4.75 3.68
N PRO A 23 11.94 4.59 5.01
CA PRO A 23 11.88 5.72 5.92
C PRO A 23 13.16 6.58 5.80
N THR A 24 12.98 7.87 5.53
CA THR A 24 14.07 8.86 5.43
C THR A 24 14.12 9.73 6.68
N ARG A 25 15.31 10.03 7.19
CA ARG A 25 15.50 10.88 8.37
C ARG A 25 15.78 12.34 8.00
N THR A 26 16.25 12.58 6.78
CA THR A 26 16.57 13.91 6.29
C THR A 26 15.90 14.20 4.95
N GLN A 27 15.68 15.49 4.66
CA GLN A 27 15.13 15.91 3.36
C GLN A 27 16.07 15.57 2.19
N MET A 28 17.38 15.50 2.44
CA MET A 28 18.36 15.16 1.40
C MET A 28 18.26 13.68 0.99
N GLU A 29 18.10 12.77 1.96
CA GLU A 29 17.85 11.35 1.66
C GLU A 29 16.56 11.17 0.86
N ARG A 30 15.52 11.92 1.23
CA ARG A 30 14.24 11.93 0.52
C ARG A 30 14.41 12.44 -0.92
N ALA A 31 15.10 13.56 -1.12
CA ALA A 31 15.39 14.09 -2.45
C ALA A 31 16.13 13.06 -3.31
N GLN A 32 17.17 12.41 -2.78
CA GLN A 32 17.94 11.38 -3.48
C GLN A 32 17.08 10.16 -3.86
N LEU A 33 16.17 9.74 -2.98
CA LEU A 33 15.22 8.66 -3.25
C LEU A 33 14.30 9.03 -4.42
N LEU A 34 13.66 10.20 -4.36
CA LEU A 34 12.72 10.67 -5.37
C LEU A 34 13.39 10.94 -6.72
N GLU A 35 14.59 11.53 -6.71
CA GLU A 35 15.42 11.69 -7.91
C GLU A 35 15.83 10.32 -8.49
N GLY A 36 16.07 9.33 -7.63
CA GLY A 36 16.25 7.94 -8.04
C GLY A 36 15.08 7.39 -8.83
N LEU A 37 13.87 7.53 -8.31
CA LEU A 37 12.65 7.07 -8.97
C LEU A 37 12.43 7.80 -10.30
N ARG A 38 12.64 9.12 -10.33
CA ARG A 38 12.54 9.94 -11.56
C ARG A 38 13.59 9.59 -12.61
N ALA A 39 14.73 9.03 -12.20
CA ALA A 39 15.75 8.52 -13.10
C ALA A 39 15.54 7.04 -13.49
N GLY A 40 14.43 6.42 -13.07
CA GLY A 40 14.18 5.00 -13.34
C GLY A 40 15.11 4.07 -12.55
N ARG A 41 15.48 4.42 -11.33
CA ARG A 41 16.27 3.55 -10.44
C ARG A 41 15.35 2.82 -9.46
N GLN A 42 15.52 1.50 -9.34
CA GLN A 42 14.79 0.70 -8.37
C GLN A 42 15.26 1.01 -6.93
N PRO A 43 14.33 1.26 -5.97
CA PRO A 43 14.69 1.51 -4.58
C PRO A 43 15.11 0.21 -3.89
N ARG A 44 16.39 -0.17 -4.00
CA ARG A 44 16.92 -1.43 -3.42
C ARG A 44 16.67 -1.58 -1.92
N ARG A 45 16.60 -0.46 -1.18
CA ARG A 45 16.27 -0.47 0.26
C ARG A 45 14.83 -0.96 0.54
N ALA A 46 13.91 -0.79 -0.41
CA ALA A 46 12.54 -1.28 -0.26
C ALA A 46 12.45 -2.81 -0.24
N GLU A 47 13.36 -3.51 -0.93
CA GLU A 47 13.45 -4.98 -0.91
C GLU A 47 13.77 -5.52 0.49
N ALA A 48 14.52 -4.76 1.29
CA ALA A 48 14.83 -5.13 2.66
C ALA A 48 13.61 -5.00 3.59
N ALA A 49 12.68 -4.10 3.27
CA ALA A 49 11.45 -3.89 4.05
C ALA A 49 10.36 -4.92 3.67
N CYS A 50 10.22 -5.20 2.37
CA CYS A 50 9.29 -6.19 1.87
C CYS A 50 9.81 -6.78 0.56
N ALA A 51 9.96 -8.10 0.52
CA ALA A 51 10.45 -8.80 -0.66
C ALA A 51 9.54 -8.52 -1.87
N GLY A 52 10.16 -8.10 -2.97
CA GLY A 52 9.49 -7.75 -4.22
C GLY A 52 8.74 -6.42 -4.19
N ALA A 53 8.81 -5.63 -3.12
CA ALA A 53 8.16 -4.32 -3.07
C ALA A 53 8.94 -3.26 -3.85
N GLY A 54 10.26 -3.38 -3.95
CA GLY A 54 11.08 -2.53 -4.81
C GLY A 54 10.73 -2.71 -6.28
N GLU A 55 10.49 -3.95 -6.72
CA GLU A 55 9.99 -4.26 -8.07
C GLU A 55 8.63 -3.61 -8.36
N VAL A 56 7.70 -3.67 -7.39
CA VAL A 56 6.36 -3.06 -7.52
C VAL A 56 6.47 -1.55 -7.65
N VAL A 57 7.21 -0.90 -6.75
CA VAL A 57 7.47 0.54 -6.82
C VAL A 57 8.09 0.91 -8.17
N PHE A 58 9.09 0.15 -8.62
CA PHE A 58 9.76 0.40 -9.89
C PHE A 58 8.81 0.35 -11.09
N LYS A 59 7.90 -0.64 -11.15
CA LYS A 59 6.88 -0.72 -12.21
C LYS A 59 5.88 0.43 -12.14
N MET A 60 5.45 0.82 -10.94
CA MET A 60 4.54 1.96 -10.74
C MET A 60 5.18 3.29 -11.16
N THR A 61 6.47 3.46 -10.89
CA THR A 61 7.23 4.69 -11.23
C THR A 61 7.93 4.62 -12.58
N SER A 62 7.49 3.76 -13.50
CA SER A 62 8.07 3.68 -14.85
C SER A 62 7.97 5.02 -15.59
N LEU A 63 9.02 5.36 -16.34
CA LEU A 63 9.05 6.59 -17.15
C LEU A 63 8.02 6.55 -18.28
N ASP A 64 7.81 5.36 -18.85
CA ASP A 64 6.74 5.11 -19.81
C ASP A 64 5.40 4.89 -19.06
N PRO A 65 4.39 5.76 -19.24
CA PRO A 65 3.10 5.61 -18.59
C PRO A 65 2.33 4.35 -19.00
N ASN A 66 2.57 3.80 -20.19
CA ASN A 66 1.89 2.60 -20.69
C ASN A 66 2.45 1.31 -20.06
N SER A 67 3.69 1.37 -19.58
CA SER A 67 4.35 0.27 -18.88
C SER A 67 3.92 0.17 -17.40
N ARG A 68 3.13 1.12 -16.89
CA ARG A 68 2.65 1.13 -15.50
C ARG A 68 1.44 0.20 -15.36
N PRO A 69 1.32 -0.54 -14.24
CA PRO A 69 0.17 -1.39 -14.00
C PRO A 69 -1.11 -0.57 -13.80
N THR A 70 -2.25 -1.17 -14.07
CA THR A 70 -3.55 -0.62 -13.69
C THR A 70 -3.76 -0.67 -12.16
N ALA A 71 -4.67 0.14 -11.61
CA ALA A 71 -4.99 0.07 -10.17
C ALA A 71 -5.52 -1.31 -9.79
N ARG A 72 -6.26 -1.96 -10.69
CA ARG A 72 -6.79 -3.29 -10.48
C ARG A 72 -5.66 -4.32 -10.37
N GLU A 73 -4.70 -4.28 -11.31
CA GLU A 73 -3.52 -5.15 -11.26
C GLU A 73 -2.68 -4.87 -10.01
N LEU A 74 -2.48 -3.59 -9.67
CA LEU A 74 -1.77 -3.19 -8.47
C LEU A 74 -2.43 -3.74 -7.21
N ALA A 75 -3.75 -3.63 -7.07
CA ALA A 75 -4.49 -4.16 -5.93
C ALA A 75 -4.31 -5.69 -5.79
N LEU A 76 -4.30 -6.42 -6.92
CA LEU A 76 -4.04 -7.86 -6.92
C LEU A 76 -2.60 -8.18 -6.47
N ILE A 77 -1.61 -7.46 -7.01
CA ILE A 77 -0.20 -7.62 -6.67
C ILE A 77 0.04 -7.33 -5.17
N LEU A 78 -0.48 -6.22 -4.66
CA LEU A 78 -0.32 -5.83 -3.26
C LEU A 78 -1.03 -6.77 -2.29
N ARG A 79 -2.20 -7.29 -2.68
CA ARG A 79 -2.94 -8.30 -1.90
C ARG A 79 -2.17 -9.61 -1.79
N GLN A 80 -1.54 -10.06 -2.88
CA GLN A 80 -0.76 -11.31 -2.89
C GLN A 80 0.59 -11.20 -2.17
N ARG A 81 1.23 -10.04 -2.19
CA ARG A 81 2.56 -9.84 -1.59
C ARG A 81 2.51 -9.45 -0.11
N SER A 82 1.32 -9.38 0.48
CA SER A 82 1.06 -9.13 1.90
C SER A 82 1.98 -8.08 2.52
N LEU A 83 1.72 -6.81 2.18
CA LEU A 83 1.87 -5.68 3.12
C LEU A 83 0.89 -5.80 4.32
N GLN A 84 0.42 -7.01 4.65
CA GLN A 84 -0.57 -7.29 5.68
C GLN A 84 0.01 -7.39 7.09
N ARG A 85 1.33 -7.31 7.29
CA ARG A 85 1.91 -7.41 8.64
C ARG A 85 1.67 -6.18 9.52
N ALA A 86 1.19 -5.06 8.98
CA ALA A 86 1.01 -3.81 9.74
C ALA A 86 -0.41 -3.20 9.65
N TRP A 87 -1.34 -3.79 8.89
CA TRP A 87 -2.74 -3.30 8.85
C TRP A 87 -3.67 -4.03 9.85
N PRO A 88 -3.40 -3.94 11.17
CA PRO A 88 -4.50 -3.94 12.13
C PRO A 88 -4.45 -2.76 13.12
N ALA A 89 -3.51 -1.81 12.99
CA ALA A 89 -3.33 -0.74 13.97
C ALA A 89 -4.16 0.55 13.70
N LEU A 90 -4.78 0.68 12.52
CA LEU A 90 -5.56 1.87 12.14
C LEU A 90 -7.07 1.63 12.10
N GLU A 91 -7.52 0.39 12.29
CA GLU A 91 -8.92 0.08 12.52
C GLU A 91 -9.15 -0.11 14.02
N GLY A 92 -9.30 1.00 14.74
CA GLY A 92 -10.10 0.98 15.96
C GLY A 92 -11.51 0.43 15.65
N PRO A 93 -12.26 -0.05 16.64
CA PRO A 93 -13.56 -0.68 16.42
C PRO A 93 -14.42 0.26 15.55
N ARG A 94 -14.80 -0.21 14.36
CA ARG A 94 -15.76 0.48 13.51
C ARG A 94 -17.09 0.49 14.26
N ALA A 95 -17.29 1.49 15.10
CA ALA A 95 -18.59 1.88 15.59
C ALA A 95 -19.32 2.60 14.43
N VAL A 96 -19.70 1.82 13.42
CA VAL A 96 -20.86 2.15 12.60
C VAL A 96 -21.95 1.24 13.13
N GLY A 97 -22.83 1.84 13.94
CA GLY A 97 -24.07 1.20 14.29
C GLY A 97 -24.88 0.99 13.02
N ASP A 98 -25.25 -0.25 12.78
CA ASP A 98 -26.56 -0.53 12.20
C ASP A 98 -27.35 -1.32 13.24
N MET A 99 -28.31 -0.59 13.80
CA MET A 99 -29.38 -1.08 14.65
C MET A 99 -30.33 -1.86 13.74
N GLY A 100 -30.39 -3.19 13.87
CA GLY A 100 -31.30 -3.98 13.05
C GLY A 100 -31.28 -5.48 13.37
N ASP A 101 -32.16 -5.87 14.29
CA ASP A 101 -32.87 -7.16 14.36
C ASP A 101 -32.07 -8.47 14.24
N ALA A 102 -31.88 -9.13 15.38
CA ALA A 102 -32.68 -10.33 15.71
C ALA A 102 -32.27 -10.90 17.07
N CYS A 103 -33.05 -10.60 18.10
CA CYS A 103 -33.21 -11.51 19.23
C CYS A 103 -33.99 -12.74 18.74
N VAL A 104 -33.36 -13.89 18.59
CA VAL A 104 -34.05 -15.19 18.74
C VAL A 104 -33.13 -16.19 19.45
N GLY A 105 -33.36 -16.32 20.76
CA GLY A 105 -33.41 -17.54 21.57
C GLY A 105 -32.41 -18.70 21.37
N GLY A 106 -31.80 -19.12 22.49
CA GLY A 106 -31.23 -20.46 22.69
C GLY A 106 -29.92 -20.41 23.49
N SER A 107 -29.94 -20.13 24.78
CA SER A 107 -30.02 -21.09 25.91
C SER A 107 -28.79 -22.01 26.08
N CYS A 108 -28.23 -21.94 27.30
CA CYS A 108 -27.41 -22.95 27.99
C CYS A 108 -25.93 -23.05 27.55
N GLY A 109 -24.92 -22.96 28.42
CA GLY A 109 -24.93 -22.91 29.87
C GLY A 109 -23.52 -22.90 30.48
N PHE A 110 -23.51 -22.56 31.76
CA PHE A 110 -22.55 -22.88 32.82
C PHE A 110 -21.12 -22.29 32.85
N ASN A 111 -20.98 -21.36 33.79
CA ASN A 111 -19.79 -21.02 34.56
C ASN A 111 -19.35 -22.20 35.44
N ALA A 112 -18.04 -22.49 35.48
CA ALA A 112 -17.33 -23.05 36.64
C ALA A 112 -15.83 -22.74 36.38
N LEU A 113 -15.26 -21.78 37.10
CA LEU A 113 -14.42 -22.00 38.29
C LEU A 113 -13.19 -22.87 38.00
#